data_AF-A0A485KHH3-F1
#
_entry.id   AF-A0A485KHH3-F1
#
_cell.length_a   1.000
_cell.length_b   1.000
_cell.length_c   1.000
_cell.angle_alpha   90.00
_cell.angle_beta   90.00
_cell.angle_gamma   90.00
#
_symmetry.space_group_name_H-M   'P 1'
#
loop_
_entity.id
_entity.type
_entity.pdbx_description
1 polymer ?
#
loop_
_entity_poly.entity_id
_entity_poly.type
_entity_poly.pdbx_seq_one_letter_code
_entity_poly.pdbx_strand_id
1 'polypeptide(L)'
;MLFYREHVVDVLLLLEQFYHDAFATKRCLTEISRLLRATPPASLAVLATDYHFVPRLHACLQPHAANMDIVHSLCLVLQHLLRLPDATDGSTSSALHHDHVVESGLWKIVLDAMKRDLDNVAFHIIGFALLSSLCYAAPFTPHETNQRDLVHAGAMDMVLHITTLHSEMTAVGASTLADLCYKNRTSLAMCVCHDLAEATNADRAFKAEAFQLFSKGLHRAFRDAASVSSIAAAIFHLHVASPAKAQQCFLQWSLLDRWVTCVSAHVDALDVQYQLLRTLDLLLRHNETAKDAFCAKEMPFHLVTALDAMHDTFGVALAPVAYVAAIVFASVAVTTTSAGAWFVHGGRIQNLIKASVHSFAVSSLTHFPKAIPALEQCIRLVELLAMPGTYRAILIRAGAARHIRYIYTSKKHDGVIVLCERALGALESGS
;
A
#
# COMPACT_ATOMS: atom_id res chain seq x y z
N MET A 1 -37.10 19.43 -23.91
CA MET A 1 -35.89 19.25 -24.76
C MET A 1 -35.60 17.77 -24.87
N LEU A 2 -35.57 17.23 -26.09
CA LEU A 2 -35.15 15.85 -26.38
C LEU A 2 -33.62 15.87 -26.54
N PHE A 3 -32.89 15.24 -25.61
CA PHE A 3 -31.43 15.31 -25.48
C PHE A 3 -30.70 14.08 -26.07
N TYR A 4 -31.29 13.36 -27.03
CA TYR A 4 -30.57 12.26 -27.68
C TYR A 4 -29.60 12.84 -28.71
N ARG A 5 -28.41 13.23 -28.24
CA ARG A 5 -27.27 13.60 -29.09
C ARG A 5 -26.35 12.40 -29.23
N GLU A 6 -25.65 12.33 -30.35
CA GLU A 6 -24.70 11.24 -30.65
C GLU A 6 -23.29 11.55 -30.13
N HIS A 7 -22.94 12.83 -30.00
CA HIS A 7 -21.61 13.27 -29.59
C HIS A 7 -21.61 14.08 -28.30
N VAL A 8 -20.59 13.85 -27.46
CA VAL A 8 -20.38 14.53 -26.17
C VAL A 8 -20.25 16.05 -26.35
N VAL A 9 -19.58 16.49 -27.42
CA VAL A 9 -19.33 17.91 -27.71
C VAL A 9 -20.64 18.67 -27.98
N ASP A 10 -21.62 18.03 -28.63
CA ASP A 10 -22.93 18.66 -28.88
C ASP A 10 -23.69 18.92 -27.58
N VAL A 11 -23.58 17.99 -26.62
CA VAL A 11 -24.19 18.16 -25.30
C VAL A 11 -23.46 19.21 -24.47
N LEU A 12 -22.13 19.32 -24.61
CA LEU A 12 -21.35 20.40 -23.99
C LEU A 12 -21.77 21.79 -24.52
N LEU A 13 -21.96 21.94 -25.83
CA LEU A 13 -22.44 23.18 -26.42
C LEU A 13 -23.85 23.55 -25.93
N LEU A 14 -24.73 22.56 -25.73
CA LEU A 14 -26.03 22.80 -25.12
C LEU A 14 -25.91 23.19 -23.65
N LEU A 15 -25.01 22.55 -22.91
CA LEU A 15 -24.73 22.94 -21.53
C LEU A 15 -24.28 24.40 -21.45
N GLU A 16 -23.40 24.87 -22.33
CA GLU A 16 -22.95 26.27 -22.36
C GLU A 16 -24.07 27.28 -22.64
N GLN A 17 -25.11 26.88 -23.37
CA GLN A 17 -26.26 27.74 -23.65
C GLN A 17 -27.26 27.78 -22.48
N PHE A 18 -27.38 26.68 -21.74
CA PHE A 18 -28.42 26.49 -20.72
C PHE A 18 -27.86 26.31 -19.31
N TYR A 19 -26.59 26.62 -19.07
CA TYR A 19 -25.94 26.43 -17.77
C TYR A 19 -26.60 27.24 -16.65
N HIS A 20 -27.39 28.26 -16.94
CA HIS A 20 -28.13 28.99 -15.90
C HIS A 20 -29.26 28.16 -15.27
N ASP A 21 -29.77 27.13 -15.96
CA ASP A 21 -30.84 26.25 -15.49
C ASP A 21 -30.24 24.98 -14.87
N ALA A 22 -30.47 24.78 -13.57
CA ALA A 22 -30.00 23.63 -12.83
C ALA A 22 -30.57 22.29 -13.35
N PHE A 23 -31.84 22.28 -13.79
CA PHE A 23 -32.46 21.08 -14.35
C PHE A 23 -31.84 20.71 -15.70
N ALA A 24 -31.66 21.71 -16.58
CA ALA A 24 -30.98 21.51 -17.86
C ALA A 24 -29.54 21.04 -17.65
N THR A 25 -28.82 21.65 -16.71
CA THR A 25 -27.44 21.28 -16.34
C THR A 25 -27.35 19.82 -15.90
N LYS A 26 -28.19 19.38 -14.96
CA LYS A 26 -28.23 17.98 -14.49
C LYS A 26 -28.50 16.99 -15.63
N ARG A 27 -29.44 17.33 -16.52
CA ARG A 27 -29.77 16.52 -17.70
C ARG A 27 -28.60 16.42 -18.67
N CYS A 28 -27.94 17.54 -18.97
CA CYS A 28 -26.73 17.54 -19.81
C CYS A 28 -25.62 16.68 -19.22
N LEU A 29 -25.35 16.77 -17.91
CA LEU A 29 -24.34 15.94 -17.25
C LEU A 29 -24.67 14.44 -17.31
N THR A 30 -25.95 14.09 -17.12
CA THR A 30 -26.40 12.70 -17.22
C THR A 30 -26.16 12.16 -18.63
N GLU A 31 -26.48 12.95 -19.66
CA GLU A 31 -26.29 12.55 -21.05
C GLU A 31 -24.82 12.51 -21.46
N ILE A 32 -24.01 13.48 -21.00
CA ILE A 32 -22.54 13.44 -21.14
C ILE A 32 -21.99 12.17 -20.51
N SER A 33 -22.40 11.81 -19.29
CA SER A 33 -21.96 10.59 -18.62
C SER A 33 -22.33 9.34 -19.45
N ARG A 34 -23.57 9.26 -19.96
CA ARG A 34 -24.02 8.17 -20.84
C ARG A 34 -23.13 8.05 -22.09
N LEU A 35 -22.84 9.17 -22.75
CA LEU A 35 -22.04 9.21 -23.96
C LEU A 35 -20.57 8.87 -23.70
N LEU A 36 -19.96 9.42 -22.64
CA LEU A 36 -18.59 9.07 -22.23
C LEU A 36 -18.46 7.59 -21.91
N ARG A 37 -19.48 6.99 -21.28
CA ARG A 37 -19.48 5.55 -20.99
C ARG A 37 -19.32 4.70 -22.25
N ALA A 38 -19.95 5.12 -23.35
CA ALA A 38 -19.91 4.44 -24.64
C ALA A 38 -18.74 4.87 -25.54
N THR A 39 -17.97 5.88 -25.13
CA THR A 39 -16.85 6.42 -25.92
C THR A 39 -15.60 5.56 -25.72
N PRO A 40 -14.95 5.09 -26.81
CA PRO A 40 -13.69 4.37 -26.69
C PRO A 40 -12.58 5.23 -26.07
N PRO A 41 -11.67 4.67 -25.25
CA PRO A 41 -10.59 5.43 -24.60
C PRO A 41 -9.70 6.22 -25.58
N ALA A 42 -9.43 5.67 -26.77
CA ALA A 42 -8.65 6.34 -27.81
C ALA A 42 -9.30 7.65 -28.31
N SER A 43 -10.64 7.72 -28.32
CA SER A 43 -11.40 8.90 -28.74
C SER A 43 -11.52 9.97 -27.65
N LEU A 44 -11.21 9.63 -26.39
CA LEU A 44 -11.20 10.60 -25.30
C LEU A 44 -10.08 11.62 -25.46
N ALA A 45 -8.95 11.27 -26.08
CA ALA A 45 -7.82 12.19 -26.30
C ALA A 45 -8.25 13.47 -27.02
N VAL A 46 -9.06 13.32 -28.07
CA VAL A 46 -9.60 14.41 -28.89
C VAL A 46 -10.44 15.39 -28.06
N LEU A 47 -11.20 14.88 -27.08
CA LEU A 47 -11.97 15.73 -26.15
C LEU A 47 -11.05 16.62 -25.29
N ALA A 48 -9.88 16.10 -24.90
CA ALA A 48 -8.89 16.86 -24.13
C ALA A 48 -8.21 17.93 -25.00
N THR A 49 -7.69 17.54 -26.15
CA THR A 49 -6.79 18.37 -26.97
C THR A 49 -7.53 19.37 -27.84
N ASP A 50 -8.60 18.93 -28.52
CA ASP A 50 -9.18 19.69 -29.63
C ASP A 50 -10.42 20.48 -29.18
N TYR A 51 -11.09 20.00 -28.13
CA TYR A 51 -12.35 20.57 -27.66
C TYR A 51 -12.26 21.26 -26.30
N HIS A 52 -11.10 21.20 -25.63
CA HIS A 52 -10.87 21.73 -24.28
C HIS A 52 -12.03 21.38 -23.33
N PHE A 53 -12.45 20.11 -23.36
CA PHE A 53 -13.70 19.65 -22.75
C PHE A 53 -13.77 19.96 -21.25
N VAL A 54 -12.70 19.71 -20.51
CA VAL A 54 -12.67 19.84 -19.05
C VAL A 54 -12.75 21.30 -18.57
N PRO A 55 -11.92 22.25 -19.07
CA PRO A 55 -12.07 23.67 -18.71
C PRO A 55 -13.46 24.24 -19.02
N ARG A 56 -14.05 23.87 -20.16
CA ARG A 56 -15.40 24.33 -20.56
C ARG A 56 -16.48 23.75 -19.66
N LEU A 57 -16.37 22.46 -19.32
CA LEU A 57 -17.24 21.82 -18.34
C LEU A 57 -17.15 22.51 -16.97
N HIS A 58 -15.94 22.85 -16.51
CA HIS A 58 -15.76 23.58 -15.27
C HIS A 58 -16.46 24.94 -15.27
N ALA A 59 -16.28 25.74 -16.32
CA ALA A 59 -16.92 27.06 -16.42
C ALA A 59 -18.45 26.99 -16.32
N CYS A 60 -19.07 25.96 -16.91
CA CYS A 60 -20.53 25.76 -16.84
C CYS A 60 -21.01 25.32 -15.45
N LEU A 61 -20.17 24.62 -14.69
CA LEU A 61 -20.56 24.02 -13.40
C LEU A 61 -20.22 24.88 -12.19
N GLN A 62 -19.31 25.85 -12.33
CA GLN A 62 -18.93 26.76 -11.25
C GLN A 62 -20.14 27.43 -10.56
N PRO A 63 -21.19 27.90 -11.27
CA PRO A 63 -22.38 28.48 -10.63
C PRO A 63 -23.20 27.49 -9.80
N HIS A 64 -23.05 26.18 -10.07
CA HIS A 64 -23.80 25.10 -9.43
C HIS A 64 -23.00 24.33 -8.38
N ALA A 65 -21.84 24.84 -7.97
CA ALA A 65 -20.95 24.11 -7.06
C ALA A 65 -21.66 23.67 -5.77
N ALA A 66 -22.63 24.44 -5.26
CA ALA A 66 -23.40 24.10 -4.06
C ALA A 66 -24.55 23.08 -4.27
N ASN A 67 -24.91 22.76 -5.51
CA ASN A 67 -26.02 21.86 -5.83
C ASN A 67 -25.56 20.40 -5.86
N MET A 68 -25.84 19.64 -4.79
CA MET A 68 -25.37 18.26 -4.62
C MET A 68 -25.82 17.29 -5.73
N ASP A 69 -27.00 17.49 -6.32
CA ASP A 69 -27.47 16.66 -7.44
C ASP A 69 -26.59 16.82 -8.69
N ILE A 70 -26.16 18.06 -8.94
CA ILE A 70 -25.26 18.39 -10.05
C ILE A 70 -23.86 17.89 -9.75
N VAL A 71 -23.37 18.06 -8.52
CA VAL A 71 -22.05 17.54 -8.11
C VAL A 71 -22.00 16.02 -8.21
N HIS A 72 -23.06 15.30 -7.81
CA HIS A 72 -23.13 13.86 -7.97
C HIS A 72 -23.09 13.44 -9.44
N SER A 73 -23.82 14.16 -10.31
CA SER A 73 -23.78 13.95 -11.76
C SER A 73 -22.40 14.22 -12.35
N LEU A 74 -21.69 15.24 -11.83
CA LEU A 74 -20.30 15.52 -12.18
C LEU A 74 -19.38 14.35 -11.79
N CYS A 75 -19.53 13.78 -10.59
CA CYS A 75 -18.74 12.61 -10.20
C CYS A 75 -18.89 11.43 -11.17
N LEU A 76 -20.10 11.18 -11.69
CA LEU A 76 -20.34 10.15 -12.70
C LEU A 76 -19.69 10.47 -14.05
N VAL A 77 -19.66 11.75 -14.44
CA VAL A 77 -18.93 12.21 -15.62
C VAL A 77 -17.43 11.98 -15.44
N LEU A 78 -16.86 12.42 -14.31
CA LEU A 78 -15.44 12.28 -13.99
C LEU A 78 -15.02 10.81 -13.89
N GLN A 79 -15.84 9.95 -13.30
CA GLN A 79 -15.56 8.51 -13.23
C GLN A 79 -15.43 7.86 -14.63
N HIS A 80 -16.18 8.35 -15.61
CA HIS A 80 -16.09 7.84 -16.98
C HIS A 80 -14.97 8.50 -17.79
N LEU A 81 -14.63 9.75 -17.45
CA LEU A 81 -13.54 10.49 -18.08
C LEU A 81 -12.16 9.99 -17.62
N LEU A 82 -12.02 9.70 -16.33
CA LEU A 82 -10.77 9.30 -15.66
C LEU A 82 -10.57 7.78 -15.62
N ARG A 83 -11.17 7.04 -16.56
CA ARG A 83 -10.93 5.59 -16.66
C ARG A 83 -9.47 5.36 -17.02
N LEU A 84 -8.74 4.71 -16.12
CA LEU A 84 -7.38 4.25 -16.41
C LEU A 84 -7.43 3.21 -17.55
N PRO A 85 -6.63 3.35 -18.62
CA PRO A 85 -6.54 2.36 -19.67
C PRO A 85 -5.97 1.06 -19.11
N ASP A 86 -6.40 -0.08 -19.67
CA ASP A 86 -5.80 -1.38 -19.35
C ASP A 86 -4.31 -1.33 -19.68
N ALA A 87 -3.47 -1.99 -18.87
CA ALA A 87 -2.00 -1.93 -18.96
C ALA A 87 -1.42 -2.36 -20.33
N THR A 88 -2.24 -2.91 -21.22
CA THR A 88 -1.90 -3.30 -22.59
C THR A 88 -1.99 -2.17 -23.60
N ASP A 89 -2.74 -1.11 -23.30
CA ASP A 89 -2.94 0.04 -24.17
C ASP A 89 -1.95 1.13 -23.76
N GLY A 90 -0.78 1.16 -24.39
CA GLY A 90 0.28 2.16 -24.17
C GLY A 90 -0.09 3.60 -24.57
N SER A 91 -1.38 3.97 -24.55
CA SER A 91 -1.87 5.29 -24.91
C SER A 91 -1.75 6.28 -23.75
N THR A 92 -1.04 7.38 -23.98
CA THR A 92 -0.82 8.51 -23.08
C THR A 92 -2.05 9.42 -22.89
N SER A 93 -3.20 9.09 -23.49
CA SER A 93 -4.39 9.95 -23.53
C SER A 93 -5.09 10.14 -22.18
N SER A 94 -4.96 9.16 -21.27
CA SER A 94 -5.56 9.21 -19.94
C SER A 94 -4.93 10.31 -19.09
N ALA A 95 -3.59 10.43 -19.11
CA ALA A 95 -2.87 11.42 -18.31
C ALA A 95 -3.33 12.86 -18.57
N LEU A 96 -3.61 13.20 -19.84
CA LEU A 96 -4.07 14.54 -20.23
C LEU A 96 -5.39 14.96 -19.57
N HIS A 97 -6.34 14.02 -19.39
CA HIS A 97 -7.58 14.34 -18.68
C HIS A 97 -7.38 14.48 -17.17
N HIS A 98 -6.46 13.71 -16.59
CA HIS A 98 -6.12 13.81 -15.18
C HIS A 98 -5.51 15.20 -14.89
N ASP A 99 -4.54 15.62 -15.72
CA ASP A 99 -3.96 16.97 -15.69
C ASP A 99 -5.02 18.06 -15.82
N HIS A 100 -5.81 18.05 -16.90
CA HIS A 100 -6.80 19.10 -17.14
C HIS A 100 -7.86 19.19 -16.04
N VAL A 101 -8.25 18.06 -15.42
CA VAL A 101 -9.17 18.06 -14.28
C VAL A 101 -8.54 18.78 -13.10
N VAL A 102 -7.26 18.51 -12.79
CA VAL A 102 -6.54 19.15 -11.69
C VAL A 102 -6.27 20.64 -11.95
N GLU A 103 -5.70 20.97 -13.11
CA GLU A 103 -5.33 22.33 -13.52
C GLU A 103 -6.55 23.26 -13.61
N SER A 104 -7.65 22.77 -14.21
CA SER A 104 -8.89 23.56 -14.28
C SER A 104 -9.50 23.81 -12.91
N GLY A 105 -9.24 22.94 -11.92
CA GLY A 105 -9.87 22.97 -10.62
C GLY A 105 -11.26 22.32 -10.57
N LEU A 106 -11.69 21.61 -11.63
CA LEU A 106 -12.99 20.93 -11.68
C LEU A 106 -13.21 19.98 -10.48
N TRP A 107 -12.17 19.26 -10.06
CA TRP A 107 -12.20 18.38 -8.90
C TRP A 107 -12.46 19.12 -7.57
N LYS A 108 -12.12 20.41 -7.48
CA LYS A 108 -12.33 21.22 -6.27
C LYS A 108 -13.81 21.42 -5.98
N ILE A 109 -14.68 21.41 -7.00
CA ILE A 109 -16.14 21.42 -6.81
C ILE A 109 -16.58 20.22 -5.97
N VAL A 110 -16.01 19.04 -6.24
CA VAL A 110 -16.30 17.81 -5.48
C VAL A 110 -15.71 17.90 -4.08
N LEU A 111 -14.44 18.34 -3.94
CA LEU A 111 -13.81 18.50 -2.63
C LEU A 111 -14.59 19.48 -1.73
N ASP A 112 -15.04 20.60 -2.28
CA ASP A 112 -15.80 21.60 -1.51
C ASP A 112 -17.22 21.12 -1.20
N ALA A 113 -17.81 20.27 -2.03
CA ALA A 113 -19.06 19.58 -1.70
C ALA A 113 -18.88 18.60 -0.53
N MET A 114 -17.77 17.87 -0.49
CA MET A 114 -17.45 16.99 0.64
C MET A 114 -17.32 17.78 1.94
N LYS A 115 -16.70 18.98 1.89
CA LYS A 115 -16.62 19.88 3.07
C LYS A 115 -17.99 20.32 3.60
N ARG A 116 -19.00 20.43 2.73
CA ARG A 116 -20.34 20.90 3.10
C ARG A 116 -21.22 19.79 3.68
N ASP A 117 -21.04 18.56 3.23
CA ASP A 117 -21.88 17.42 3.60
C ASP A 117 -21.05 16.32 4.27
N LEU A 118 -20.64 16.58 5.52
CA LEU A 118 -19.73 15.70 6.27
C LEU A 118 -20.35 14.35 6.64
N ASP A 119 -21.69 14.26 6.71
CA ASP A 119 -22.41 13.05 7.16
C ASP A 119 -22.72 12.08 6.01
N ASN A 120 -22.55 12.50 4.75
CA ASN A 120 -22.87 11.69 3.58
C ASN A 120 -21.73 10.75 3.18
N VAL A 121 -21.60 9.66 3.93
CA VAL A 121 -20.58 8.62 3.73
C VAL A 121 -20.53 8.11 2.27
N ALA A 122 -21.70 7.88 1.66
CA ALA A 122 -21.78 7.39 0.29
C ALA A 122 -21.15 8.36 -0.71
N PHE A 123 -21.33 9.66 -0.53
CA PHE A 123 -20.69 10.67 -1.35
C PHE A 123 -19.17 10.74 -1.10
N HIS A 124 -18.73 10.60 0.15
CA HIS A 124 -17.29 10.57 0.48
C HIS A 124 -16.56 9.41 -0.17
N ILE A 125 -17.18 8.22 -0.28
CA ILE A 125 -16.61 7.08 -1.00
C ILE A 125 -16.32 7.44 -2.47
N ILE A 126 -17.29 8.09 -3.13
CA ILE A 126 -17.15 8.54 -4.51
C ILE A 126 -16.04 9.61 -4.62
N GLY A 127 -16.02 10.56 -3.70
CA GLY A 127 -14.98 11.59 -3.63
C GLY A 127 -13.58 11.03 -3.43
N PHE A 128 -13.41 10.06 -2.52
CA PHE A 128 -12.14 9.39 -2.27
C PHE A 128 -11.65 8.58 -3.46
N ALA A 129 -12.57 7.88 -4.15
CA ALA A 129 -12.24 7.17 -5.39
C ALA A 129 -11.80 8.14 -6.50
N LEU A 130 -12.43 9.31 -6.60
CA LEU A 130 -12.01 10.36 -7.53
C LEU A 130 -10.60 10.88 -7.20
N LEU A 131 -10.35 11.25 -5.93
CA LEU A 131 -9.05 11.74 -5.46
C LEU A 131 -7.95 10.71 -5.71
N SER A 132 -8.19 9.44 -5.39
CA SER A 132 -7.31 8.31 -5.67
C SER A 132 -7.00 8.19 -7.17
N SER A 133 -8.02 8.27 -8.03
CA SER A 133 -7.84 8.17 -9.49
C SER A 133 -6.92 9.28 -10.02
N LEU A 134 -7.09 10.52 -9.53
CA LEU A 134 -6.28 11.67 -9.92
C LEU A 134 -4.80 11.58 -9.48
N CYS A 135 -4.46 10.68 -8.55
CA CYS A 135 -3.09 10.44 -8.12
C CYS A 135 -2.25 9.62 -9.13
N TYR A 136 -2.84 9.12 -10.22
CA TYR A 136 -2.18 8.24 -11.18
C TYR A 136 -2.30 8.76 -12.62
N ALA A 137 -1.21 8.67 -13.39
CA ALA A 137 -1.20 8.97 -14.83
C ALA A 137 -1.60 7.74 -15.68
N ALA A 138 -1.30 6.55 -15.15
CA ALA A 138 -1.61 5.24 -15.69
C ALA A 138 -1.62 4.24 -14.51
N PRO A 139 -2.12 2.99 -14.68
CA PRO A 139 -2.07 1.99 -13.61
C PRO A 139 -0.67 1.90 -12.97
N PHE A 140 -0.62 2.09 -11.65
CA PHE A 140 0.61 2.07 -10.84
C PHE A 140 1.70 3.12 -11.16
N THR A 141 1.41 4.06 -12.06
CA THR A 141 2.29 5.18 -12.43
C THR A 141 1.83 6.44 -11.70
N PRO A 142 2.60 6.95 -10.72
CA PRO A 142 2.19 8.10 -9.91
C PRO A 142 2.11 9.37 -10.77
N HIS A 143 1.18 10.25 -10.39
CA HIS A 143 1.03 11.58 -10.95
C HIS A 143 1.47 12.63 -9.92
N GLU A 144 2.78 12.83 -9.75
CA GLU A 144 3.34 13.58 -8.63
C GLU A 144 2.87 15.05 -8.55
N THR A 145 2.64 15.72 -9.69
CA THR A 145 2.10 17.09 -9.73
C THR A 145 0.68 17.12 -9.17
N ASN A 146 -0.23 16.29 -9.70
CA ASN A 146 -1.59 16.16 -9.19
C ASN A 146 -1.62 15.80 -7.70
N GLN A 147 -0.82 14.82 -7.26
CA GLN A 147 -0.73 14.47 -5.84
C GLN A 147 -0.35 15.68 -4.98
N ARG A 148 0.61 16.51 -5.41
CA ARG A 148 0.98 17.74 -4.68
C ARG A 148 -0.18 18.73 -4.68
N ASP A 149 -0.77 19.03 -5.82
CA ASP A 149 -1.84 20.02 -5.94
C ASP A 149 -3.09 19.64 -5.14
N LEU A 150 -3.46 18.35 -5.15
CA LEU A 150 -4.54 17.79 -4.34
C LEU A 150 -4.27 18.03 -2.85
N VAL A 151 -3.06 17.70 -2.37
CA VAL A 151 -2.66 17.87 -0.97
C VAL A 151 -2.55 19.35 -0.59
N HIS A 152 -2.04 20.21 -1.46
CA HIS A 152 -1.97 21.65 -1.25
C HIS A 152 -3.36 22.30 -1.13
N ALA A 153 -4.37 21.77 -1.84
CA ALA A 153 -5.74 22.24 -1.73
C ALA A 153 -6.56 21.56 -0.62
N GLY A 154 -5.93 20.76 0.25
CA GLY A 154 -6.54 20.22 1.46
C GLY A 154 -7.23 18.86 1.30
N ALA A 155 -6.96 18.11 0.23
CA ALA A 155 -7.53 16.78 0.03
C ALA A 155 -7.11 15.80 1.14
N MET A 156 -5.85 15.85 1.59
CA MET A 156 -5.35 15.00 2.69
C MET A 156 -6.07 15.29 4.01
N ASP A 157 -6.24 16.56 4.35
CA ASP A 157 -6.92 16.96 5.58
C ASP A 157 -8.39 16.50 5.58
N MET A 158 -9.04 16.61 4.42
CA MET A 158 -10.40 16.09 4.24
C MET A 158 -10.45 14.57 4.43
N VAL A 159 -9.54 13.82 3.82
CA VAL A 159 -9.49 12.36 3.95
C VAL A 159 -9.29 11.95 5.41
N LEU A 160 -8.34 12.58 6.11
CA LEU A 160 -8.08 12.31 7.52
C LEU A 160 -9.28 12.66 8.40
N HIS A 161 -9.93 13.81 8.15
CA HIS A 161 -11.07 14.26 8.92
C HIS A 161 -12.27 13.31 8.79
N ILE A 162 -12.65 12.97 7.56
CA ILE A 162 -13.78 12.06 7.29
C ILE A 162 -13.50 10.65 7.81
N THR A 163 -12.27 10.15 7.65
CA THR A 163 -11.89 8.81 8.17
C THR A 163 -11.89 8.78 9.71
N THR A 164 -11.62 9.92 10.36
CA THR A 164 -11.72 10.05 11.82
C THR A 164 -13.17 10.05 12.28
N LEU A 165 -14.04 10.74 11.54
CA LEU A 165 -15.47 10.89 11.85
C LEU A 165 -16.23 9.58 11.64
N HIS A 166 -15.97 8.88 10.53
CA HIS A 166 -16.73 7.69 10.10
C HIS A 166 -15.83 6.47 10.08
N SER A 167 -15.97 5.57 11.05
CA SER A 167 -15.09 4.39 11.17
C SER A 167 -15.19 3.42 9.99
N GLU A 168 -16.34 3.33 9.33
CA GLU A 168 -16.53 2.52 8.12
C GLU A 168 -15.69 3.01 6.92
N MET A 169 -15.22 4.26 6.94
CA MET A 169 -14.35 4.82 5.91
C MET A 169 -12.88 4.40 6.06
N THR A 170 -12.53 3.62 7.10
CA THR A 170 -11.13 3.27 7.41
C THR A 170 -10.39 2.68 6.22
N ALA A 171 -10.97 1.69 5.54
CA ALA A 171 -10.33 1.05 4.39
C ALA A 171 -10.11 2.03 3.24
N VAL A 172 -11.18 2.70 2.80
CA VAL A 172 -11.13 3.62 1.65
C VAL A 172 -10.22 4.82 1.96
N GLY A 173 -10.33 5.39 3.15
CA GLY A 173 -9.51 6.52 3.59
C GLY A 173 -8.02 6.18 3.68
N ALA A 174 -7.67 5.01 4.22
CA ALA A 174 -6.28 4.56 4.24
C ALA A 174 -5.72 4.35 2.84
N SER A 175 -6.49 3.75 1.92
CA SER A 175 -6.10 3.61 0.52
C SER A 175 -5.90 4.98 -0.16
N THR A 176 -6.84 5.92 -0.02
CA THR A 176 -6.70 7.26 -0.60
C THR A 176 -5.50 8.02 -0.03
N LEU A 177 -5.20 7.89 1.26
CA LEU A 177 -3.97 8.44 1.86
C LEU A 177 -2.72 7.83 1.26
N ALA A 178 -2.72 6.51 1.03
CA ALA A 178 -1.62 5.83 0.38
C ALA A 178 -1.35 6.38 -1.01
N ASP A 179 -2.42 6.60 -1.80
CA ASP A 179 -2.34 7.08 -3.17
C ASP A 179 -1.83 8.53 -3.25
N LEU A 180 -2.29 9.39 -2.32
CA LEU A 180 -1.81 10.77 -2.17
C LEU A 180 -0.32 10.85 -1.82
N CYS A 181 0.25 9.80 -1.21
CA CYS A 181 1.64 9.71 -0.81
C CYS A 181 2.49 8.80 -1.73
N TYR A 182 1.90 8.11 -2.69
CA TYR A 182 2.56 7.04 -3.44
C TYR A 182 3.69 7.57 -4.32
N LYS A 183 4.92 7.09 -4.06
CA LYS A 183 6.15 7.46 -4.78
C LYS A 183 6.45 8.96 -4.86
N ASN A 184 5.76 9.79 -4.05
CA ASN A 184 6.00 11.22 -3.91
C ASN A 184 7.26 11.51 -3.08
N ARG A 185 8.41 10.96 -3.51
CA ARG A 185 9.70 11.40 -3.01
C ARG A 185 10.08 12.57 -3.89
N THR A 186 10.16 13.77 -3.32
CA THR A 186 10.86 14.87 -3.97
C THR A 186 12.21 14.32 -4.43
N SER A 187 12.48 14.38 -5.73
CA SER A 187 13.77 14.09 -6.33
C SER A 187 14.77 15.17 -5.90
N LEU A 188 15.04 15.29 -4.60
CA LEU A 188 16.10 16.14 -4.05
C LEU A 188 17.45 15.40 -4.16
N ALA A 189 17.70 14.80 -5.32
CA ALA A 189 19.03 14.34 -5.69
C ALA A 189 19.97 15.50 -6.07
N MET A 190 19.51 16.76 -6.17
CA MET A 190 20.37 17.92 -6.46
C MET A 190 19.81 19.27 -5.97
N CYS A 191 19.52 19.45 -4.68
CA CYS A 191 19.42 20.82 -4.15
C CYS A 191 20.10 20.92 -2.78
N VAL A 192 21.33 21.44 -2.82
CA VAL A 192 22.24 21.72 -1.68
C VAL A 192 21.77 22.98 -0.92
N CYS A 193 20.46 23.23 -0.86
CA CYS A 193 19.88 24.39 -0.18
C CYS A 193 19.06 23.85 0.99
N HIS A 194 19.68 23.78 2.17
CA HIS A 194 19.13 23.13 3.36
C HIS A 194 17.84 23.76 3.93
N ASP A 195 17.37 24.89 3.39
CA ASP A 195 16.34 25.74 4.02
C ASP A 195 15.03 25.90 3.22
N LEU A 196 14.87 25.28 2.04
CA LEU A 196 13.67 25.43 1.19
C LEU A 196 13.14 24.09 0.60
N ALA A 197 13.44 22.95 1.22
CA ALA A 197 12.83 21.69 0.80
C ALA A 197 11.33 21.70 1.14
N GLU A 198 10.47 21.78 0.13
CA GLU A 198 9.02 21.63 0.32
C GLU A 198 8.73 20.29 1.02
N ALA A 199 7.95 20.34 2.10
CA ALA A 199 7.55 19.15 2.83
C ALA A 199 6.80 18.20 1.90
N THR A 200 7.28 16.95 1.80
CA THR A 200 6.63 15.93 0.97
C THR A 200 5.21 15.65 1.45
N ASN A 201 4.38 15.05 0.59
CA ASN A 201 3.06 14.59 1.01
C ASN A 201 3.14 13.63 2.21
N ALA A 202 4.18 12.78 2.27
CA ALA A 202 4.43 11.93 3.42
C ALA A 202 4.71 12.74 4.70
N ASP A 203 5.54 13.79 4.64
CA ASP A 203 5.82 14.68 5.79
C ASP A 203 4.54 15.33 6.32
N ARG A 204 3.62 15.71 5.43
CA ARG A 204 2.31 16.24 5.81
C ARG A 204 1.45 15.18 6.48
N ALA A 205 1.40 13.97 5.94
CA ALA A 205 0.66 12.86 6.55
C ALA A 205 1.20 12.52 7.96
N PHE A 206 2.52 12.57 8.17
CA PHE A 206 3.11 12.40 9.50
C PHE A 206 2.72 13.53 10.46
N LYS A 207 2.75 14.78 10.00
CA LYS A 207 2.35 15.96 10.81
C LYS A 207 0.88 15.94 11.17
N ALA A 208 0.03 15.44 10.28
CA ALA A 208 -1.40 15.30 10.49
C ALA A 208 -1.78 14.00 11.26
N GLU A 209 -0.81 13.38 11.94
CA GLU A 209 -0.99 12.20 12.80
C GLU A 209 -1.65 10.98 12.12
N ALA A 210 -1.39 10.75 10.83
CA ALA A 210 -1.98 9.61 10.10
C ALA A 210 -1.73 8.25 10.78
N PHE A 211 -0.58 8.07 11.45
CA PHE A 211 -0.27 6.84 12.19
C PHE A 211 -1.15 6.64 13.43
N GLN A 212 -1.60 7.72 14.08
CA GLN A 212 -2.58 7.63 15.16
C GLN A 212 -3.92 7.14 14.63
N LEU A 213 -4.35 7.67 13.48
CA LEU A 213 -5.56 7.22 12.78
C LEU A 213 -5.47 5.73 12.43
N PHE A 214 -4.36 5.29 11.84
CA PHE A 214 -4.14 3.87 11.53
C PHE A 214 -4.18 2.99 12.77
N SER A 215 -3.59 3.42 13.89
CA SER A 215 -3.62 2.66 15.14
C SER A 215 -5.05 2.51 15.69
N LYS A 216 -5.83 3.60 15.66
CA LYS A 216 -7.26 3.57 16.01
C LYS A 216 -8.06 2.69 15.05
N GLY A 217 -7.78 2.78 13.75
CA GLY A 217 -8.40 2.00 12.69
C GLY A 217 -8.19 0.51 12.89
N LEU A 218 -6.93 0.06 13.08
CA LEU A 218 -6.63 -1.34 13.37
C LEU A 218 -7.27 -1.79 14.69
N HIS A 219 -7.31 -0.95 15.72
CA HIS A 219 -7.96 -1.34 16.97
C HIS A 219 -9.46 -1.63 16.78
N ARG A 220 -10.16 -0.83 15.96
CA ARG A 220 -11.61 -0.97 15.72
C ARG A 220 -11.94 -2.03 14.68
N ALA A 221 -11.13 -2.13 13.63
CA ALA A 221 -11.42 -2.90 12.42
C ALA A 221 -10.43 -4.07 12.21
N PHE A 222 -9.77 -4.58 13.26
CA PHE A 222 -8.77 -5.65 13.12
C PHE A 222 -9.32 -6.94 12.49
N ARG A 223 -10.65 -7.16 12.49
CA ARG A 223 -11.29 -8.31 11.85
C ARG A 223 -11.70 -8.07 10.40
N ASP A 224 -11.67 -6.82 9.94
CA ASP A 224 -11.99 -6.48 8.56
C ASP A 224 -10.72 -6.54 7.69
N ALA A 225 -10.66 -7.53 6.81
CA ALA A 225 -9.52 -7.77 5.93
C ALA A 225 -9.22 -6.56 5.04
N ALA A 226 -10.26 -5.87 4.55
CA ALA A 226 -10.10 -4.69 3.70
C ALA A 226 -9.42 -3.54 4.45
N SER A 227 -9.91 -3.20 5.65
CA SER A 227 -9.30 -2.17 6.49
C SER A 227 -7.87 -2.50 6.88
N VAL A 228 -7.59 -3.73 7.30
CA VAL A 228 -6.22 -4.15 7.67
C VAL A 228 -5.28 -4.07 6.48
N SER A 229 -5.72 -4.55 5.31
CA SER A 229 -4.95 -4.49 4.07
C SER A 229 -4.65 -3.05 3.64
N SER A 230 -5.67 -2.19 3.59
CA SER A 230 -5.50 -0.77 3.21
C SER A 230 -4.59 -0.01 4.17
N ILE A 231 -4.72 -0.24 5.49
CA ILE A 231 -3.84 0.37 6.48
C ILE A 231 -2.40 -0.13 6.32
N ALA A 232 -2.20 -1.45 6.13
CA ALA A 232 -0.87 -2.00 5.91
C ALA A 232 -0.20 -1.42 4.66
N ALA A 233 -0.94 -1.30 3.56
CA ALA A 233 -0.47 -0.68 2.34
C ALA A 233 -0.10 0.81 2.56
N ALA A 234 -0.96 1.59 3.23
CA ALA A 234 -0.70 2.99 3.53
C ALA A 234 0.57 3.18 4.38
N ILE A 235 0.74 2.38 5.42
CA ILE A 235 1.94 2.39 6.27
C ILE A 235 3.17 1.98 5.46
N PHE A 236 3.06 0.98 4.59
CA PHE A 236 4.16 0.55 3.71
C PHE A 236 4.61 1.70 2.80
N HIS A 237 3.67 2.40 2.16
CA HIS A 237 3.99 3.53 1.28
C HIS A 237 4.65 4.69 2.03
N LEU A 238 4.16 5.02 3.23
CA LEU A 238 4.77 6.04 4.08
C LEU A 238 6.16 5.62 4.60
N HIS A 239 6.38 4.33 4.89
CA HIS A 239 7.69 3.78 5.21
C HIS A 239 8.67 3.90 4.03
N VAL A 240 8.21 3.57 2.82
CA VAL A 240 9.03 3.74 1.62
C VAL A 240 9.33 5.22 1.40
N ALA A 241 8.41 6.14 1.66
CA ALA A 241 8.68 7.56 1.50
C ALA A 241 9.71 8.09 2.53
N SER A 242 9.49 7.82 3.82
CA SER A 242 10.36 8.30 4.92
C SER A 242 10.59 7.20 5.97
N PRO A 243 11.61 6.33 5.79
CA PRO A 243 11.80 5.15 6.63
C PRO A 243 11.96 5.47 8.13
N ALA A 244 12.88 6.37 8.48
CA ALA A 244 13.19 6.69 9.87
C ALA A 244 11.98 7.29 10.60
N LYS A 245 11.23 8.19 9.93
CA LYS A 245 10.06 8.82 10.53
C LYS A 245 8.91 7.84 10.69
N ALA A 246 8.66 7.02 9.67
CA ALA A 246 7.62 6.00 9.72
C ALA A 246 7.90 4.96 10.82
N GLN A 247 9.15 4.50 10.97
CA GLN A 247 9.55 3.59 12.03
C GLN A 247 9.33 4.21 13.42
N GLN A 248 9.71 5.49 13.61
CA GLN A 248 9.44 6.23 14.85
C GLN A 248 7.94 6.29 15.16
N CYS A 249 7.12 6.72 14.19
CA CYS A 249 5.68 6.84 14.36
C CYS A 249 5.02 5.48 14.61
N PHE A 250 5.52 4.40 13.98
CA PHE A 250 4.99 3.05 14.16
C PHE A 250 5.11 2.58 15.62
N LEU A 251 6.28 2.81 16.21
CA LEU A 251 6.52 2.47 17.62
C LEU A 251 5.77 3.43 18.56
N GLN A 252 5.79 4.73 18.28
CA GLN A 252 5.13 5.76 19.09
C GLN A 252 3.63 5.49 19.27
N TRP A 253 2.94 5.05 18.21
CA TRP A 253 1.50 4.80 18.22
C TRP A 253 1.11 3.34 18.52
N SER A 254 2.06 2.56 19.08
CA SER A 254 1.86 1.16 19.49
C SER A 254 1.25 0.29 18.38
N LEU A 255 1.61 0.56 17.12
CA LEU A 255 1.07 -0.20 15.99
C LEU A 255 1.48 -1.67 16.04
N LEU A 256 2.64 -1.97 16.64
CA LEU A 256 3.13 -3.33 16.80
C LEU A 256 2.17 -4.20 17.63
N ASP A 257 1.59 -3.65 18.70
CA ASP A 257 0.59 -4.35 19.54
C ASP A 257 -0.67 -4.69 18.74
N ARG A 258 -1.11 -3.74 17.89
CA ARG A 258 -2.26 -3.94 17.01
C ARG A 258 -1.95 -4.95 15.90
N TRP A 259 -0.72 -4.92 15.40
CA TRP A 259 -0.23 -5.83 14.35
C TRP A 259 -0.31 -7.29 14.79
N VAL A 260 0.06 -7.60 16.04
CA VAL A 260 -0.05 -8.96 16.62
C VAL A 260 -1.48 -9.50 16.51
N THR A 261 -2.45 -8.65 16.85
CA THR A 261 -3.87 -9.01 16.81
C THR A 261 -4.33 -9.25 15.37
N CYS A 262 -3.88 -8.42 14.42
CA CYS A 262 -4.23 -8.55 13.01
C CYS A 262 -3.64 -9.83 12.39
N VAL A 263 -2.38 -10.16 12.68
CA VAL A 263 -1.75 -11.42 12.25
C VAL A 263 -2.57 -12.61 12.72
N SER A 264 -2.99 -12.61 13.99
CA SER A 264 -3.72 -13.75 14.54
C SER A 264 -5.16 -13.86 14.00
N ALA A 265 -5.76 -12.74 13.59
CA ALA A 265 -7.14 -12.69 13.11
C ALA A 265 -7.32 -13.10 11.64
N HIS A 266 -6.28 -12.99 10.81
CA HIS A 266 -6.38 -13.15 9.35
C HIS A 266 -5.62 -14.37 8.83
N VAL A 267 -5.67 -15.49 9.53
CA VAL A 267 -4.99 -16.75 9.14
C VAL A 267 -5.60 -17.42 7.91
N ASP A 268 -6.74 -16.93 7.45
CA ASP A 268 -7.49 -17.37 6.27
C ASP A 268 -7.39 -16.38 5.09
N ALA A 269 -6.56 -15.33 5.20
CA ALA A 269 -6.38 -14.31 4.19
C ALA A 269 -4.91 -14.13 3.79
N LEU A 270 -4.47 -14.90 2.77
CA LEU A 270 -3.08 -14.93 2.30
C LEU A 270 -2.53 -13.54 1.94
N ASP A 271 -3.30 -12.74 1.22
CA ASP A 271 -2.88 -11.41 0.75
C ASP A 271 -2.70 -10.42 1.91
N VAL A 272 -3.60 -10.48 2.90
CA VAL A 272 -3.52 -9.63 4.10
C VAL A 272 -2.24 -9.96 4.88
N GLN A 273 -1.96 -11.25 5.08
CA GLN A 273 -0.75 -11.70 5.78
C GLN A 273 0.53 -11.29 5.06
N TYR A 274 0.55 -11.43 3.73
CA TYR A 274 1.66 -10.98 2.92
C TYR A 274 1.93 -9.47 3.11
N GLN A 275 0.89 -8.64 3.10
CA GLN A 275 1.04 -7.19 3.30
C GLN A 275 1.48 -6.82 4.72
N LEU A 276 0.93 -7.49 5.74
CA LEU A 276 1.33 -7.30 7.13
C LEU A 276 2.81 -7.63 7.34
N LEU A 277 3.29 -8.75 6.79
CA LEU A 277 4.68 -9.18 6.90
C LEU A 277 5.64 -8.27 6.10
N ARG A 278 5.24 -7.80 4.92
CA ARG A 278 6.07 -6.86 4.14
C ARG A 278 6.26 -5.53 4.83
N THR A 279 5.21 -5.03 5.49
CA THR A 279 5.29 -3.80 6.28
C THR A 279 6.20 -4.01 7.49
N LEU A 280 6.11 -5.17 8.12
CA LEU A 280 6.94 -5.56 9.25
C LEU A 280 8.42 -5.69 8.87
N ASP A 281 8.76 -6.25 7.70
CA ASP A 281 10.15 -6.29 7.21
C ASP A 281 10.75 -4.88 7.15
N LEU A 282 10.03 -3.91 6.56
CA LEU A 282 10.49 -2.52 6.48
C LEU A 282 10.67 -1.86 7.86
N LEU A 283 9.78 -2.17 8.81
CA LEU A 283 9.88 -1.66 10.18
C LEU A 283 11.15 -2.17 10.87
N LEU A 284 11.46 -3.46 10.71
CA LEU A 284 12.55 -4.13 11.44
C LEU A 284 13.91 -3.89 10.79
N ARG A 285 13.94 -3.63 9.49
CA ARG A 285 15.17 -3.42 8.74
C ARG A 285 15.98 -2.25 9.32
N HIS A 286 17.19 -2.56 9.78
CA HIS A 286 18.13 -1.62 10.41
C HIS A 286 17.57 -0.86 11.63
N ASN A 287 16.53 -1.38 12.30
CA ASN A 287 15.96 -0.74 13.48
C ASN A 287 16.02 -1.66 14.70
N GLU A 288 17.04 -1.48 15.52
CA GLU A 288 17.28 -2.32 16.69
C GLU A 288 16.17 -2.19 17.75
N THR A 289 15.66 -0.97 17.98
CA THR A 289 14.54 -0.73 18.91
C THR A 289 13.28 -1.48 18.48
N ALA A 290 12.97 -1.50 17.17
CA ALA A 290 11.83 -2.23 16.64
C ALA A 290 12.01 -3.74 16.76
N LYS A 291 13.23 -4.26 16.53
CA LYS A 291 13.55 -5.69 16.70
C LYS A 291 13.44 -6.14 18.17
N ASP A 292 13.83 -5.28 19.12
CA ASP A 292 13.69 -5.55 20.54
C ASP A 292 12.22 -5.52 20.97
N ALA A 293 11.45 -4.52 20.53
CA ALA A 293 10.01 -4.45 20.74
C ALA A 293 9.28 -5.66 20.14
N PHE A 294 9.69 -6.09 18.94
CA PHE A 294 9.16 -7.28 18.26
C PHE A 294 9.33 -8.54 19.10
N CYS A 295 10.52 -8.76 19.66
CA CYS A 295 10.76 -9.88 20.56
C CYS A 295 9.97 -9.75 21.87
N ALA A 296 9.97 -8.56 22.48
CA ALA A 296 9.34 -8.31 23.77
C ALA A 296 7.80 -8.50 23.75
N LYS A 297 7.18 -8.37 22.59
CA LYS A 297 5.73 -8.55 22.38
C LYS A 297 5.34 -9.96 21.95
N GLU A 298 6.25 -10.93 22.03
CA GLU A 298 6.04 -12.32 21.62
C GLU A 298 5.57 -12.46 20.16
N MET A 299 5.79 -11.44 19.34
CA MET A 299 5.40 -11.46 17.94
C MET A 299 6.00 -12.63 17.14
N PRO A 300 7.26 -13.09 17.40
CA PRO A 300 7.75 -14.31 16.76
C PRO A 300 6.84 -15.52 16.96
N PHE A 301 6.30 -15.70 18.17
CA PHE A 301 5.43 -16.83 18.50
C PHE A 301 4.09 -16.72 17.77
N HIS A 302 3.49 -15.52 17.75
CA HIS A 302 2.25 -15.27 17.02
C HIS A 302 2.40 -15.49 15.51
N LEU A 303 3.52 -15.05 14.92
CA LEU A 303 3.80 -15.28 13.50
C LEU A 303 3.93 -16.78 13.19
N VAL A 304 4.71 -17.54 13.97
CA VAL A 304 4.86 -18.99 13.74
C VAL A 304 3.52 -19.70 13.86
N THR A 305 2.74 -19.38 14.90
CA THR A 305 1.41 -19.98 15.11
C THR A 305 0.45 -19.67 13.95
N ALA A 306 0.47 -18.43 13.44
CA ALA A 306 -0.34 -18.05 12.28
C ALA A 306 0.12 -18.78 11.01
N LEU A 307 1.43 -18.88 10.77
CA LEU A 307 1.98 -19.57 9.60
C LEU A 307 1.66 -21.07 9.60
N ASP A 308 1.69 -21.72 10.77
CA ASP A 308 1.31 -23.12 10.92
C ASP A 308 -0.18 -23.32 10.60
N ALA A 309 -1.08 -22.48 11.15
CA ALA A 309 -2.51 -22.54 10.86
C ALA A 309 -2.81 -22.26 9.36
N MET A 310 -2.07 -21.34 8.75
CA MET A 310 -2.18 -21.04 7.32
C MET A 310 -1.70 -22.20 6.46
N HIS A 311 -0.69 -22.96 6.90
CA HIS A 311 -0.15 -24.07 6.12
C HIS A 311 -1.21 -25.15 5.86
N ASP A 312 -2.03 -25.45 6.88
CA ASP A 312 -3.13 -26.41 6.78
C ASP A 312 -4.19 -25.98 5.75
N THR A 313 -4.32 -24.66 5.52
CA THR A 313 -5.33 -24.09 4.61
C THR A 313 -4.79 -23.89 3.19
N PHE A 314 -3.58 -23.33 3.05
CA PHE A 314 -3.04 -22.87 1.77
C PHE A 314 -1.98 -23.80 1.16
N GLY A 315 -1.42 -24.72 1.95
CA GLY A 315 -0.35 -25.61 1.52
C GLY A 315 0.77 -24.85 0.82
N VAL A 316 1.04 -25.20 -0.44
CA VAL A 316 2.13 -24.63 -1.26
C VAL A 316 1.92 -23.14 -1.59
N ALA A 317 0.66 -22.66 -1.65
CA ALA A 317 0.38 -21.26 -1.95
C ALA A 317 0.90 -20.30 -0.86
N LEU A 318 1.23 -20.81 0.33
CA LEU A 318 1.84 -20.05 1.42
C LEU A 318 3.29 -19.62 1.14
N ALA A 319 3.95 -20.17 0.12
CA ALA A 319 5.38 -19.93 -0.13
C ALA A 319 5.81 -18.44 -0.15
N PRO A 320 5.06 -17.50 -0.75
CA PRO A 320 5.42 -16.07 -0.72
C PRO A 320 5.37 -15.46 0.69
N VAL A 321 4.42 -15.89 1.53
CA VAL A 321 4.31 -15.45 2.92
C VAL A 321 5.44 -16.05 3.75
N ALA A 322 5.74 -17.34 3.56
CA ALA A 322 6.88 -18.00 4.22
C ALA A 322 8.22 -17.36 3.85
N TYR A 323 8.38 -16.94 2.58
CA TYR A 323 9.54 -16.17 2.12
C TYR A 323 9.73 -14.87 2.92
N VAL A 324 8.67 -14.05 3.05
CA VAL A 324 8.77 -12.79 3.80
C VAL A 324 8.93 -13.03 5.30
N ALA A 325 8.27 -14.05 5.86
CA ALA A 325 8.43 -14.43 7.27
C ALA A 325 9.89 -14.81 7.58
N ALA A 326 10.53 -15.59 6.71
CA ALA A 326 11.94 -15.95 6.87
C ALA A 326 12.86 -14.71 6.83
N ILE A 327 12.56 -13.72 5.98
CA ILE A 327 13.29 -12.43 5.96
C ILE A 327 13.10 -11.67 7.27
N VAL A 328 11.86 -11.57 7.76
CA VAL A 328 11.55 -10.92 9.04
C VAL A 328 12.35 -11.55 10.18
N PHE A 329 12.33 -12.88 10.30
CA PHE A 329 13.08 -13.57 11.35
C PHE A 329 14.60 -13.43 11.18
N ALA A 330 15.11 -13.50 9.96
CA ALA A 330 16.53 -13.30 9.68
C ALA A 330 16.99 -11.87 10.02
N SER A 331 16.17 -10.86 9.74
CA SER A 331 16.42 -9.46 10.09
C SER A 331 16.49 -9.25 11.61
N VAL A 332 15.63 -9.92 12.36
CA VAL A 332 15.61 -9.91 13.84
C VAL A 332 16.82 -10.63 14.43
N ALA A 333 17.28 -11.71 13.80
CA ALA A 333 18.42 -12.51 14.26
C ALA A 333 19.76 -11.75 14.19
N VAL A 334 19.84 -10.66 13.43
CA VAL A 334 21.08 -9.90 13.22
C VAL A 334 20.99 -8.48 13.78
N THR A 335 22.14 -7.95 14.17
CA THR A 335 22.35 -6.53 14.48
C THR A 335 23.32 -5.96 13.47
N THR A 336 23.04 -4.74 12.99
CA THR A 336 23.92 -3.99 12.09
C THR A 336 24.62 -2.87 12.84
N THR A 337 25.94 -2.77 12.70
CA THR A 337 26.73 -1.66 13.25
C THR A 337 26.61 -0.42 12.37
N SER A 338 26.98 0.72 12.92
CA SER A 338 27.10 1.99 12.18
C SER A 338 28.06 1.92 11.00
N ALA A 339 29.02 0.99 11.01
CA ALA A 339 29.96 0.74 9.91
C ALA A 339 29.41 -0.23 8.84
N GLY A 340 28.15 -0.67 8.94
CA GLY A 340 27.53 -1.59 8.00
C GLY A 340 27.91 -3.06 8.17
N ALA A 341 28.76 -3.40 9.15
CA ALA A 341 29.02 -4.79 9.52
C ALA A 341 27.81 -5.36 10.27
N TRP A 342 27.55 -6.66 10.12
CA TRP A 342 26.47 -7.34 10.83
C TRP A 342 26.99 -8.53 11.64
N PHE A 343 26.32 -8.82 12.75
CA PHE A 343 26.59 -9.97 13.60
C PHE A 343 25.28 -10.56 14.12
N VAL A 344 25.33 -11.81 14.58
CA VAL A 344 24.19 -12.50 15.17
C VAL A 344 23.91 -12.01 16.59
N HIS A 345 22.64 -11.70 16.88
CA HIS A 345 22.23 -11.20 18.20
C HIS A 345 21.73 -12.35 19.08
N GLY A 346 22.58 -12.85 19.97
CA GLY A 346 22.32 -14.07 20.77
C GLY A 346 21.00 -14.06 21.56
N GLY A 347 20.66 -12.94 22.20
CA GLY A 347 19.41 -12.82 22.97
C GLY A 347 18.14 -12.83 22.10
N ARG A 348 18.24 -12.35 20.85
CA ARG A 348 17.09 -12.38 19.92
C ARG A 348 16.97 -13.76 19.29
N ILE A 349 18.09 -14.40 18.94
CA ILE A 349 18.10 -15.80 18.52
C ILE A 349 17.48 -16.69 19.60
N GLN A 350 17.81 -16.49 20.88
CA GLN A 350 17.17 -17.23 21.97
C GLN A 350 15.64 -17.07 21.96
N ASN A 351 15.13 -15.85 21.76
CA ASN A 351 13.69 -15.60 21.66
C ASN A 351 13.08 -16.28 20.43
N LEU A 352 13.73 -16.20 19.26
CA LEU A 352 13.28 -16.88 18.04
C LEU A 352 13.23 -18.41 18.22
N ILE A 353 14.23 -19.00 18.89
CA ILE A 353 14.24 -20.44 19.20
C ILE A 353 13.09 -20.81 20.13
N LYS A 354 12.87 -20.04 21.21
CA LYS A 354 11.74 -20.25 22.14
C LYS A 354 10.38 -20.14 21.44
N ALA A 355 10.27 -19.29 20.44
CA ALA A 355 9.08 -19.10 19.62
C ALA A 355 8.93 -20.13 18.48
N SER A 356 9.73 -21.20 18.47
CA SER A 356 9.66 -22.27 17.46
C SER A 356 9.98 -21.84 16.02
N VAL A 357 10.69 -20.72 15.83
CA VAL A 357 11.10 -20.24 14.50
C VAL A 357 12.00 -21.26 13.77
N HIS A 358 12.79 -22.03 14.52
CA HIS A 358 13.59 -23.13 13.97
C HIS A 358 12.72 -24.24 13.35
N SER A 359 11.59 -24.58 13.98
CA SER A 359 10.66 -25.59 13.45
C SER A 359 10.04 -25.10 12.14
N PHE A 360 9.56 -23.85 12.10
CA PHE A 360 9.08 -23.20 10.89
C PHE A 360 10.14 -23.22 9.77
N ALA A 361 11.38 -22.82 10.07
CA ALA A 361 12.44 -22.72 9.08
C ALA A 361 12.77 -24.09 8.48
N VAL A 362 12.83 -25.14 9.31
CA VAL A 362 13.19 -26.49 8.87
C VAL A 362 12.04 -27.21 8.17
N SER A 363 10.79 -27.04 8.62
CA SER A 363 9.61 -27.60 7.94
C SER A 363 9.38 -26.93 6.57
N SER A 364 9.64 -25.62 6.47
CA SER A 364 9.53 -24.89 5.20
C SER A 364 10.46 -25.43 4.09
N LEU A 365 11.59 -26.06 4.46
CA LEU A 365 12.49 -26.70 3.50
C LEU A 365 11.83 -27.86 2.75
N THR A 366 10.87 -28.55 3.37
CA THR A 366 10.14 -29.68 2.79
C THR A 366 8.76 -29.28 2.28
N HIS A 367 8.12 -28.27 2.88
CA HIS A 367 6.81 -27.78 2.46
C HIS A 367 6.87 -27.03 1.13
N PHE A 368 7.97 -26.34 0.83
CA PHE A 368 8.11 -25.49 -0.36
C PHE A 368 9.28 -25.89 -1.27
N PRO A 369 9.39 -27.17 -1.68
CA PRO A 369 10.60 -27.68 -2.34
C PRO A 369 10.81 -27.10 -3.75
N LYS A 370 9.80 -26.45 -4.33
CA LYS A 370 9.86 -25.83 -5.67
C LYS A 370 9.98 -24.30 -5.62
N ALA A 371 9.73 -23.68 -4.46
CA ALA A 371 9.79 -22.22 -4.33
C ALA A 371 11.21 -21.79 -3.92
N ILE A 372 12.09 -21.64 -4.91
CA ILE A 372 13.51 -21.31 -4.70
C ILE A 372 13.71 -20.11 -3.75
N PRO A 373 13.00 -18.97 -3.90
CA PRO A 373 13.20 -17.83 -3.00
C PRO A 373 12.90 -18.18 -1.54
N ALA A 374 11.82 -18.91 -1.27
CA ALA A 374 11.45 -19.33 0.09
C ALA A 374 12.50 -20.27 0.68
N LEU A 375 13.02 -21.22 -0.11
CA LEU A 375 14.09 -22.12 0.31
C LEU A 375 15.36 -21.35 0.69
N GLU A 376 15.80 -20.41 -0.15
CA GLU A 376 17.00 -19.61 0.11
C GLU A 376 16.89 -18.87 1.45
N GLN A 377 15.75 -18.23 1.72
CA GLN A 377 15.56 -17.50 2.97
C GLN A 377 15.45 -18.42 4.18
N CYS A 378 14.83 -19.60 4.04
CA CYS A 378 14.76 -20.57 5.14
C CYS A 378 16.13 -21.18 5.45
N ILE A 379 16.94 -21.51 4.43
CA ILE A 379 18.32 -21.98 4.62
C ILE A 379 19.17 -20.90 5.30
N ARG A 380 19.05 -19.65 4.85
CA ARG A 380 19.73 -18.51 5.46
C ARG A 380 19.32 -18.32 6.92
N LEU A 381 18.04 -18.46 7.23
CA LEU A 381 17.55 -18.40 8.61
C LEU A 381 18.14 -19.53 9.47
N VAL A 382 18.17 -20.77 8.97
CA VAL A 382 18.81 -21.90 9.66
C VAL A 382 20.30 -21.63 9.92
N GLU A 383 21.04 -21.11 8.93
CA GLU A 383 22.44 -20.71 9.08
C GLU A 383 22.60 -19.71 10.23
N LEU A 384 21.81 -18.63 10.24
CA LEU A 384 21.85 -17.59 11.26
C LEU A 384 21.55 -18.13 12.66
N LEU A 385 20.56 -19.02 12.78
CA LEU A 385 20.21 -19.66 14.06
C LEU A 385 21.30 -20.64 14.54
N ALA A 386 22.08 -21.24 13.63
CA ALA A 386 23.16 -22.16 13.95
C ALA A 386 24.48 -21.47 14.33
N MET A 387 24.73 -20.26 13.83
CA MET A 387 25.97 -19.50 14.03
C MET A 387 26.42 -19.37 15.50
N PRO A 388 25.54 -19.12 16.49
CA PRO A 388 25.96 -19.07 17.90
C PRO A 388 26.46 -20.39 18.49
N GLY A 389 26.30 -21.52 17.80
CA GLY A 389 26.69 -22.85 18.28
C GLY A 389 25.70 -23.48 19.27
N THR A 390 25.15 -22.70 20.20
CA THR A 390 24.28 -23.18 21.30
C THR A 390 23.05 -23.94 20.82
N TYR A 391 22.49 -23.61 19.65
CA TYR A 391 21.22 -24.16 19.17
C TYR A 391 21.38 -25.22 18.06
N ARG A 392 22.61 -25.61 17.72
CA ARG A 392 22.88 -26.61 16.67
C ARG A 392 22.18 -27.93 16.92
N ALA A 393 22.25 -28.43 18.16
CA ALA A 393 21.62 -29.72 18.51
C ALA A 393 20.10 -29.70 18.28
N ILE A 394 19.43 -28.57 18.56
CA ILE A 394 18.00 -28.41 18.32
C ILE A 394 17.71 -28.42 16.81
N LEU A 395 18.47 -27.67 16.02
CA LEU A 395 18.33 -27.62 14.56
C LEU A 395 18.58 -28.98 13.90
N ILE A 396 19.63 -29.71 14.33
CA ILE A 396 19.94 -31.04 13.83
C ILE A 396 18.81 -32.02 14.17
N ARG A 397 18.28 -31.99 15.40
CA ARG A 397 17.13 -32.83 15.81
C ARG A 397 15.88 -32.51 15.00
N ALA A 398 15.65 -31.24 14.65
CA ALA A 398 14.55 -30.83 13.77
C ALA A 398 14.73 -31.32 12.32
N GLY A 399 15.91 -31.85 11.95
CA GLY A 399 16.18 -32.39 10.62
C GLY A 399 16.90 -31.42 9.68
N ALA A 400 17.37 -30.27 10.16
CA ALA A 400 17.98 -29.22 9.34
C ALA A 400 19.11 -29.75 8.43
N ALA A 401 20.10 -30.42 9.01
CA ALA A 401 21.24 -30.95 8.26
C ALA A 401 20.83 -31.97 7.18
N ARG A 402 19.85 -32.83 7.49
CA ARG A 402 19.33 -33.83 6.54
C ARG A 402 18.64 -33.15 5.36
N HIS A 403 17.73 -32.21 5.63
CA HIS A 403 16.98 -31.52 4.57
C HIS A 403 17.90 -30.65 3.71
N ILE A 404 18.85 -29.93 4.30
CA ILE A 404 19.80 -29.08 3.56
C ILE A 404 20.71 -29.93 2.68
N ARG A 405 21.23 -31.08 3.13
CA ARG A 405 22.01 -32.00 2.28
C ARG A 405 21.20 -32.54 1.11
N TYR A 406 19.92 -32.85 1.32
CA TYR A 406 19.03 -33.26 0.24
C TYR A 406 18.83 -32.12 -0.78
N ILE A 407 18.65 -30.88 -0.33
CA ILE A 407 18.51 -29.71 -1.22
C ILE A 407 19.82 -29.49 -2.01
N TYR A 408 20.96 -29.51 -1.32
CA TYR A 408 22.30 -29.37 -1.93
C TYR A 408 22.52 -30.35 -3.08
N THR A 409 22.11 -31.60 -2.90
CA THR A 409 22.29 -32.66 -3.92
C THR A 409 21.21 -32.67 -5.00
N SER A 410 20.01 -32.17 -4.70
CA SER A 410 18.85 -32.22 -5.62
C SER A 410 18.63 -30.96 -6.45
N LYS A 411 19.19 -29.81 -6.04
CA LYS A 411 19.00 -28.52 -6.72
C LYS A 411 20.22 -28.13 -7.55
N LYS A 412 19.97 -27.57 -8.73
CA LYS A 412 20.97 -27.01 -9.65
C LYS A 412 20.85 -25.48 -9.71
N HIS A 413 20.86 -24.84 -8.55
CA HIS A 413 20.80 -23.38 -8.44
C HIS A 413 21.97 -22.89 -7.60
N ASP A 414 22.90 -22.16 -8.23
CA ASP A 414 24.19 -21.80 -7.63
C ASP A 414 24.02 -21.04 -6.31
N GLY A 415 23.07 -20.10 -6.24
CA GLY A 415 22.76 -19.36 -5.00
C GLY A 415 22.30 -20.26 -3.85
N VAL A 416 21.51 -21.30 -4.15
CA VAL A 416 21.02 -22.25 -3.13
C VAL A 416 22.15 -23.15 -2.65
N ILE A 417 23.02 -23.60 -3.55
CA ILE A 417 24.15 -24.47 -3.24
C ILE A 417 25.11 -23.76 -2.27
N VAL A 418 25.48 -22.51 -2.57
CA VAL A 418 26.35 -21.70 -1.68
C VAL A 418 25.72 -21.50 -0.30
N LEU A 419 24.42 -21.24 -0.23
CA LEU A 419 23.72 -21.13 1.06
C LEU A 419 23.69 -22.46 1.82
N CYS A 420 23.52 -23.58 1.13
CA CYS A 420 23.58 -24.91 1.75
C CYS A 420 24.96 -25.18 2.36
N GLU A 421 26.04 -24.89 1.64
CA GLU A 421 27.41 -25.09 2.13
C GLU A 421 27.68 -24.27 3.39
N ARG A 422 27.26 -22.99 3.39
CA ARG A 422 27.40 -22.11 4.56
C ARG A 422 26.57 -22.60 5.75
N ALA A 423 25.33 -23.01 5.51
CA ALA A 423 24.45 -23.51 6.56
C ALA A 423 24.96 -24.83 7.16
N LEU A 424 25.43 -25.76 6.32
CA LEU A 424 26.07 -27.00 6.77
C LEU A 424 27.35 -26.70 7.55
N GLY A 425 28.19 -25.79 7.05
CA GLY A 425 29.35 -25.29 7.77
C GLY A 425 28.98 -24.76 9.16
N ALA A 426 27.93 -23.96 9.29
CA ALA A 426 27.45 -23.44 10.58
C ALA A 426 26.90 -24.53 11.51
N LEU A 427 26.30 -25.59 10.98
CA LEU A 427 25.76 -26.73 11.73
C LEU A 427 26.83 -27.72 12.18
N GLU A 428 27.90 -27.88 11.38
CA GLU A 428 28.92 -28.93 11.53
C GLU A 428 30.25 -28.41 12.09
N SER A 429 30.49 -27.09 12.10
CA SER A 429 31.74 -26.47 12.61
C SER A 429 31.87 -26.56 14.14
N GLY A 430 32.18 -27.74 14.66
CA GLY A 430 32.44 -27.97 16.08
C GLY A 430 32.54 -29.45 16.40
N SER A 431 33.65 -30.07 15.99
CA SER A 431 34.27 -31.23 16.63
C SER A 431 35.66 -30.84 17.08
#